data_AF-A0A0L6CI58-F1
#
_entry.id   AF-A0A0L6CI58-F1
#
_cell.length_a   1.000
_cell.length_b   1.000
_cell.length_c   1.000
_cell.angle_alpha   90.00
_cell.angle_beta   90.00
_cell.angle_gamma   90.00
#
_symmetry.space_group_name_H-M   'P 1'
#
loop_
_entity.id
_entity.type
_entity.pdbx_description
1 polymer ?
#
loop_
_entity_poly.entity_id
_entity_poly.type
_entity_poly.pdbx_seq_one_letter_code
_entity_poly.pdbx_strand_id
1 'polypeptide(L)'
;MRSRQVGRAVVLLVILTLAAPSARASSIEPVNRWVSATAANVRTGPSTSYGVVGTVARGTQVTGEVSGSWLRITSYSYRGRYIALSTLASMPVQVTWYVAARDYQVVVRASPSTSAGVVRRLSGGAAVSGRSAGAWFVLAGGGYVSTAVLAPTSDLTAVNGRMPQESLCPLPLARNSPWVGEPGYDPSRVRFLPCPARPRRACRRWTRRSSATPAPIWCRT
;
A
#
# COMPACT_ATOMS: atom_id res chain seq x y z
N MET A 1 10.55 -25.43 92.19
CA MET A 1 10.59 -24.29 91.23
C MET A 1 10.18 -24.79 89.86
N ARG A 2 8.89 -24.67 89.49
CA ARG A 2 8.35 -25.14 88.21
C ARG A 2 8.32 -23.97 87.23
N SER A 3 9.10 -24.10 86.16
CA SER A 3 9.23 -23.15 85.04
C SER A 3 7.87 -22.94 84.35
N ARG A 4 7.48 -21.67 84.17
CA ARG A 4 6.26 -21.26 83.46
C ARG A 4 6.53 -21.32 81.94
N GLN A 5 5.82 -22.17 81.22
CA GLN A 5 5.82 -22.15 79.77
C GLN A 5 5.12 -20.88 79.26
N VAL A 6 5.81 -20.11 78.42
CA VAL A 6 5.25 -18.95 77.71
C VAL A 6 4.74 -19.46 76.36
N GLY A 7 3.42 -19.59 76.22
CA GLY A 7 2.78 -19.97 74.96
C GLY A 7 2.89 -18.84 73.93
N ARG A 8 3.60 -19.08 72.82
CA ARG A 8 3.59 -18.20 71.65
C ARG A 8 2.39 -18.59 70.78
N ALA A 9 1.37 -17.75 70.74
CA ALA A 9 0.27 -17.89 69.79
C ALA A 9 0.80 -17.62 68.37
N VAL A 10 0.84 -18.65 67.54
CA VAL A 10 1.10 -18.53 66.10
C VAL A 10 -0.24 -18.33 65.42
N VAL A 11 -0.53 -17.10 64.99
CA VAL A 11 -1.70 -16.78 64.16
C VAL A 11 -1.34 -17.15 62.73
N LEU A 12 -1.93 -18.25 62.23
CA LEU A 12 -1.79 -18.68 60.83
C LEU A 12 -2.75 -17.85 59.96
N LEU A 13 -2.24 -16.84 59.28
CA LEU A 13 -3.00 -16.05 58.30
C LEU A 13 -3.12 -16.86 57.00
N VAL A 14 -4.22 -17.59 56.82
CA VAL A 14 -4.57 -18.23 55.54
C VAL A 14 -5.03 -17.13 54.58
N ILE A 15 -4.14 -16.68 53.71
CA ILE A 15 -4.48 -15.75 52.62
C ILE A 15 -5.15 -16.58 51.52
N LEU A 16 -6.48 -16.66 51.54
CA LEU A 16 -7.27 -17.21 50.44
C LEU A 16 -7.16 -16.26 49.23
N THR A 17 -6.26 -16.56 48.30
CA THR A 17 -6.17 -15.83 47.04
C THR A 17 -7.42 -16.12 46.21
N LEU A 18 -8.35 -15.15 46.15
CA LEU A 18 -9.36 -15.13 45.09
C LEU A 18 -8.63 -14.99 43.75
N ALA A 19 -8.34 -16.11 43.09
CA ALA A 19 -8.02 -16.11 41.68
C ALA A 19 -9.30 -15.71 40.93
N ALA A 20 -9.45 -14.42 40.64
CA ALA A 20 -10.50 -13.95 39.76
C ALA A 20 -10.38 -14.71 38.42
N PRO A 21 -11.47 -15.26 37.86
CA PRO A 21 -11.43 -15.85 36.53
C PRO A 21 -10.98 -14.77 35.56
N SER A 22 -9.78 -14.93 35.01
CA SER A 22 -9.25 -14.02 34.00
C SER A 22 -10.17 -14.09 32.79
N ALA A 23 -11.05 -13.08 32.64
CA ALA A 23 -11.86 -12.93 31.46
C ALA A 23 -10.90 -12.82 30.26
N ARG A 24 -10.85 -13.87 29.44
CA ARG A 24 -10.10 -13.82 28.18
C ARG A 24 -10.73 -12.71 27.34
N ALA A 25 -10.05 -11.58 27.25
CA ALA A 25 -10.38 -10.58 26.26
C ALA A 25 -10.35 -11.27 24.89
N SER A 26 -11.50 -11.33 24.21
CA SER A 26 -11.57 -11.80 22.84
C SER A 26 -10.83 -10.78 21.99
N SER A 27 -9.57 -11.07 21.63
CA SER A 27 -8.88 -10.23 20.67
C SER A 27 -9.58 -10.40 19.32
N ILE A 28 -10.16 -9.30 18.82
CA ILE A 28 -10.69 -9.28 17.46
C ILE A 28 -9.47 -9.19 16.57
N GLU A 29 -8.86 -10.34 16.27
CA GLU A 29 -7.71 -10.39 15.37
C GLU A 29 -8.14 -9.91 13.98
N PRO A 30 -7.39 -8.98 13.38
CA PRO A 30 -7.72 -8.49 12.06
C PRO A 30 -7.58 -9.63 11.03
N VAL A 31 -8.59 -9.74 10.16
CA VAL A 31 -8.63 -10.73 9.11
C VAL A 31 -8.21 -10.14 7.77
N ASN A 32 -7.53 -10.96 6.97
CA ASN A 32 -7.23 -10.65 5.58
C ASN A 32 -8.37 -11.09 4.67
N ARG A 33 -8.75 -10.23 3.73
CA ARG A 33 -9.77 -10.47 2.71
C ARG A 33 -9.31 -9.90 1.37
N TRP A 34 -9.91 -10.36 0.28
CA TRP A 34 -9.59 -9.87 -1.07
C TRP A 34 -10.85 -9.35 -1.75
N VAL A 35 -10.78 -8.20 -2.39
CA VAL A 35 -11.93 -7.65 -3.10
C VAL A 35 -12.31 -8.57 -4.27
N SER A 36 -13.52 -9.09 -4.25
CA SER A 36 -14.08 -9.95 -5.30
C SER A 36 -14.98 -9.17 -6.26
N ALA A 37 -15.60 -8.06 -5.85
CA ALA A 37 -16.32 -7.17 -6.76
C ALA A 37 -15.36 -6.47 -7.75
N THR A 38 -15.86 -6.01 -8.91
CA THR A 38 -15.06 -5.22 -9.87
C THR A 38 -14.44 -3.99 -9.21
N ALA A 39 -15.24 -3.29 -8.41
CA ALA A 39 -14.80 -2.26 -7.47
C ALA A 39 -15.71 -2.30 -6.25
N ALA A 40 -15.12 -2.22 -5.06
CA ALA A 40 -15.85 -2.21 -3.80
C ALA A 40 -15.82 -0.82 -3.16
N ASN A 41 -16.99 -0.32 -2.78
CA ASN A 41 -17.12 0.99 -2.15
C ASN A 41 -16.63 0.95 -0.70
N VAL A 42 -15.80 1.93 -0.33
CA VAL A 42 -15.40 2.20 1.05
C VAL A 42 -16.29 3.31 1.60
N ARG A 43 -16.86 3.08 2.78
CA ARG A 43 -17.86 3.96 3.39
C ARG A 43 -17.44 4.46 4.77
N THR A 44 -18.05 5.57 5.19
CA THR A 44 -17.79 6.15 6.51
C THR A 44 -18.34 5.33 7.68
N GLY A 45 -19.30 4.43 7.44
CA GLY A 45 -19.91 3.57 8.46
C GLY A 45 -20.43 2.24 7.90
N PRO A 46 -20.82 1.29 8.78
CA PRO A 46 -21.21 -0.08 8.42
C PRO A 46 -22.67 -0.17 7.94
N SER A 47 -23.04 0.62 6.94
CA SER A 47 -24.32 0.52 6.22
C SER A 47 -24.23 1.20 4.85
N THR A 48 -25.12 0.81 3.92
CA THR A 48 -25.24 1.43 2.60
C THR A 48 -25.77 2.87 2.65
N SER A 49 -26.34 3.30 3.78
CA SER A 49 -26.76 4.69 4.01
C SER A 49 -25.60 5.66 4.27
N TYR A 50 -24.43 5.16 4.68
CA TYR A 50 -23.25 6.00 4.91
C TYR A 50 -22.57 6.40 3.59
N GLY A 51 -22.02 7.61 3.56
CA GLY A 51 -21.34 8.15 2.38
C GLY A 51 -20.13 7.34 1.94
N VAL A 52 -19.91 7.27 0.62
CA VAL A 52 -18.74 6.63 0.00
C VAL A 52 -17.56 7.60 0.02
N VAL A 53 -16.41 7.13 0.51
CA VAL A 53 -15.14 7.89 0.56
C VAL A 53 -14.12 7.43 -0.47
N GLY A 54 -14.43 6.38 -1.22
CA GLY A 54 -13.61 5.87 -2.30
C GLY A 54 -13.96 4.44 -2.67
N THR A 55 -13.11 3.84 -3.50
CA THR A 55 -13.29 2.49 -4.02
C THR A 55 -11.98 1.71 -3.96
N VAL A 56 -12.09 0.41 -3.69
CA VAL A 56 -10.97 -0.54 -3.77
C VAL A 56 -11.20 -1.46 -4.95
N ALA A 57 -10.17 -1.65 -5.79
CA ALA A 57 -10.26 -2.47 -6.99
C ALA A 57 -10.28 -3.98 -6.67
N ARG A 58 -10.81 -4.78 -7.60
CA ARG A 58 -10.78 -6.24 -7.53
C ARG A 58 -9.37 -6.78 -7.31
N GLY A 59 -9.25 -7.81 -6.47
CA GLY A 59 -8.00 -8.51 -6.16
C GLY A 59 -7.14 -7.82 -5.10
N THR A 60 -7.42 -6.56 -4.74
CA THR A 60 -6.71 -5.89 -3.66
C THR A 60 -6.99 -6.59 -2.32
N GLN A 61 -5.91 -6.85 -1.57
CA GLN A 61 -6.00 -7.36 -0.22
C GLN A 61 -6.35 -6.22 0.75
N VAL A 62 -7.31 -6.46 1.63
CA VAL A 62 -7.72 -5.56 2.70
C VAL A 62 -7.65 -6.29 4.03
N THR A 63 -7.14 -5.62 5.05
CA THR A 63 -7.02 -6.14 6.41
C THR A 63 -7.95 -5.34 7.33
N GLY A 64 -8.69 -6.03 8.18
CA GLY A 64 -9.65 -5.37 9.06
C GLY A 64 -10.34 -6.28 10.05
N GLU A 65 -11.17 -5.68 10.89
CA GLU A 65 -11.96 -6.36 11.90
C GLU A 65 -13.39 -6.58 11.37
N VAL A 66 -13.94 -7.78 11.56
CA VAL A 66 -15.32 -8.08 11.16
C VAL A 66 -16.28 -7.43 12.14
N SER A 67 -17.23 -6.65 11.62
CA SER A 67 -18.30 -6.00 12.38
C SER A 67 -19.63 -6.20 11.65
N GLY A 68 -20.35 -7.26 12.02
CA GLY A 68 -21.56 -7.69 11.33
C GLY A 68 -21.30 -8.05 9.87
N SER A 69 -22.05 -7.43 8.94
CA SER A 69 -21.87 -7.62 7.48
C SER A 69 -20.78 -6.75 6.84
N TRP A 70 -19.98 -6.06 7.68
CA TRP A 70 -18.95 -5.13 7.24
C TRP A 70 -17.59 -5.50 7.81
N LEU A 71 -16.55 -5.14 7.07
CA LEU A 71 -15.18 -5.16 7.54
C LEU A 71 -14.76 -3.73 7.85
N ARG A 72 -14.36 -3.47 9.10
CA ARG A 72 -13.72 -2.21 9.49
C ARG A 72 -12.25 -2.30 9.13
N ILE A 73 -11.82 -1.54 8.13
CA ILE A 73 -10.46 -1.57 7.60
C ILE A 73 -9.48 -1.06 8.67
N THR A 74 -8.42 -1.81 8.94
CA THR A 74 -7.36 -1.44 9.91
C THR A 74 -6.05 -1.03 9.22
N SER A 75 -5.92 -1.29 7.91
CA SER A 75 -4.72 -1.03 7.09
C SER A 75 -4.90 0.09 6.04
N TYR A 76 -3.80 0.61 5.50
CA TYR A 76 -3.75 1.55 4.36
C TYR A 76 -4.50 2.89 4.59
N SER A 77 -4.74 3.65 3.51
CA SER A 77 -5.36 4.99 3.52
C SER A 77 -6.81 5.02 4.01
N TYR A 78 -7.47 3.87 4.09
CA TYR A 78 -8.88 3.74 4.50
C TYR A 78 -9.06 3.23 5.93
N ARG A 79 -8.03 3.33 6.79
CA ARG A 79 -8.13 2.93 8.21
C ARG A 79 -9.34 3.57 8.90
N GLY A 80 -10.12 2.76 9.60
CA GLY A 80 -11.34 3.17 10.30
C GLY A 80 -12.58 3.29 9.41
N ARG A 81 -12.47 2.98 8.12
CA ARG A 81 -13.60 2.95 7.17
C ARG A 81 -14.13 1.53 6.98
N TYR A 82 -15.26 1.42 6.29
CA TYR A 82 -16.01 0.18 6.19
C TYR A 82 -16.16 -0.26 4.74
N ILE A 83 -16.00 -1.56 4.53
CA ILE A 83 -16.22 -2.22 3.23
C ILE A 83 -17.13 -3.44 3.45
N ALA A 84 -18.09 -3.66 2.56
CA ALA A 84 -19.08 -4.72 2.74
C ALA A 84 -18.45 -6.10 2.53
N LEU A 85 -18.69 -7.03 3.47
CA LEU A 85 -18.13 -8.39 3.37
C LEU A 85 -18.59 -9.14 2.13
N SER A 86 -19.80 -8.86 1.62
CA SER A 86 -20.34 -9.45 0.39
C SER A 86 -19.53 -9.13 -0.87
N THR A 87 -18.68 -8.09 -0.82
CA THR A 87 -17.79 -7.69 -1.91
C THR A 87 -16.39 -8.27 -1.78
N LEU A 88 -16.17 -9.12 -0.77
CA LEU A 88 -14.87 -9.69 -0.43
C LEU A 88 -14.89 -11.22 -0.48
N ALA A 89 -13.73 -11.80 -0.75
CA ALA A 89 -13.45 -13.22 -0.65
C ALA A 89 -12.47 -13.51 0.50
N SER A 90 -12.58 -14.71 1.08
CA SER A 90 -11.66 -15.23 2.10
C SER A 90 -10.35 -15.76 1.52
N MET A 91 -10.29 -15.97 0.19
CA MET A 91 -9.10 -16.41 -0.52
C MET A 91 -8.70 -15.39 -1.61
N PRO A 92 -7.42 -15.37 -2.01
CA PRO A 92 -6.96 -14.49 -3.08
C PRO A 92 -7.73 -14.70 -4.39
N VAL A 93 -8.22 -13.59 -4.95
CA VAL A 93 -8.95 -13.58 -6.23
C VAL A 93 -7.96 -13.47 -7.38
N GLN A 94 -8.16 -14.29 -8.41
CA GLN A 94 -7.41 -14.17 -9.67
C GLN A 94 -7.88 -12.92 -10.42
N VAL A 95 -6.92 -12.16 -10.95
CA VAL A 95 -7.13 -10.95 -11.74
C VAL A 95 -6.28 -11.01 -13.00
N THR A 96 -6.70 -10.29 -14.03
CA THR A 96 -5.95 -10.12 -15.28
C THR A 96 -5.32 -8.75 -15.29
N TRP A 97 -3.99 -8.71 -15.30
CA TRP A 97 -3.18 -7.51 -15.43
C TRP A 97 -2.42 -7.54 -16.76
N TYR A 98 -1.83 -6.42 -17.15
CA TYR A 98 -1.17 -6.24 -18.44
C TYR A 98 0.28 -5.85 -18.22
N VAL A 99 1.19 -6.41 -19.03
CA VAL A 99 2.61 -6.09 -18.97
C VAL A 99 2.82 -4.65 -19.38
N ALA A 100 3.19 -3.81 -18.42
CA ALA A 100 3.40 -2.38 -18.59
C ALA A 100 4.82 -2.07 -19.12
N ALA A 101 5.20 -2.76 -20.19
CA ALA A 101 6.43 -2.52 -20.92
C ALA A 101 6.09 -2.23 -22.38
N ARG A 102 6.85 -1.35 -23.03
CA ARG A 102 6.73 -1.11 -24.49
C ARG A 102 7.81 -1.87 -25.24
N ASP A 103 9.07 -1.49 -25.01
CA ASP A 103 10.18 -1.89 -25.87
C ASP A 103 11.08 -2.97 -25.25
N TYR A 104 10.66 -3.55 -24.12
CA TYR A 104 11.42 -4.58 -23.44
C TYR A 104 10.52 -5.70 -22.94
N GLN A 105 11.11 -6.89 -22.80
CA GLN A 105 10.40 -8.04 -22.25
C GLN A 105 10.53 -8.07 -20.72
N VAL A 106 9.42 -8.36 -20.05
CA VAL A 106 9.38 -8.52 -18.59
C VAL A 106 9.77 -9.94 -18.21
N VAL A 107 10.66 -10.05 -17.23
CA VAL A 107 11.14 -11.33 -16.71
C VAL A 107 10.12 -11.92 -15.72
N VAL A 108 9.75 -13.18 -15.96
CA VAL A 108 9.07 -14.04 -14.99
C VAL A 108 10.11 -14.79 -14.20
N ARG A 109 10.02 -14.73 -12.88
CA ARG A 109 10.99 -15.29 -11.94
C ARG A 109 10.47 -16.54 -11.26
N ALA A 110 11.39 -17.41 -10.83
CA ALA A 110 11.06 -18.67 -10.16
C ALA A 110 10.55 -18.46 -8.71
N SER A 111 10.93 -17.35 -8.06
CA SER A 111 10.50 -16.99 -6.72
C SER A 111 10.30 -15.46 -6.62
N PRO A 112 9.65 -14.92 -5.56
CA PRO A 112 9.41 -13.48 -5.39
C PRO A 112 10.69 -12.73 -4.95
N SER A 113 11.73 -12.80 -5.77
CA SER A 113 13.01 -12.12 -5.57
C SER A 113 13.60 -11.65 -6.90
N THR A 114 14.24 -10.48 -6.92
CA THR A 114 14.94 -9.94 -8.11
C THR A 114 16.24 -10.68 -8.44
N SER A 115 16.72 -11.56 -7.57
CA SER A 115 17.85 -12.46 -7.83
C SER A 115 17.42 -13.86 -8.25
N ALA A 116 16.13 -14.17 -8.24
CA ALA A 116 15.63 -15.48 -8.60
C ALA A 116 15.82 -15.79 -10.09
N GLY A 117 15.98 -17.09 -10.39
CA GLY A 117 16.13 -17.60 -11.74
C GLY A 117 15.01 -17.18 -12.68
N VAL A 118 15.35 -17.01 -13.95
CA VAL A 118 14.43 -16.62 -15.02
C VAL A 118 13.69 -17.84 -15.53
N VAL A 119 12.36 -17.82 -15.44
CA VAL A 119 11.48 -18.89 -15.96
C VAL A 119 11.16 -18.64 -17.43
N ARG A 120 10.71 -17.42 -17.75
CA ARG A 120 10.39 -16.98 -19.12
C ARG A 120 10.35 -15.46 -19.21
N ARG A 121 10.12 -14.95 -20.41
CA ARG A 121 9.95 -13.52 -20.71
C ARG A 121 8.57 -13.25 -21.28
N LEU A 122 7.99 -12.10 -20.94
CA LEU A 122 6.68 -11.65 -21.40
C LEU A 122 6.83 -10.40 -22.26
N SER A 123 6.12 -10.34 -23.38
CA SER A 123 6.08 -9.16 -24.24
C SER A 123 5.28 -8.03 -23.61
N GLY A 124 5.65 -6.79 -23.96
CA GLY A 124 4.85 -5.60 -23.63
C GLY A 124 3.40 -5.72 -24.06
N GLY A 125 2.47 -5.24 -23.24
CA GLY A 125 1.03 -5.34 -23.50
C GLY A 125 0.41 -6.72 -23.27
N ALA A 126 1.21 -7.77 -23.03
CA ALA A 126 0.67 -9.10 -22.80
C ALA A 126 -0.25 -9.13 -21.58
N ALA A 127 -1.43 -9.74 -21.71
CA ALA A 127 -2.32 -10.00 -20.60
C ALA A 127 -1.79 -11.19 -19.78
N VAL A 128 -1.81 -11.04 -18.46
CA VAL A 128 -1.38 -12.06 -17.50
C VAL A 128 -2.43 -12.25 -16.42
N SER A 129 -2.78 -13.51 -16.16
CA SER A 129 -3.70 -13.87 -15.08
C SER A 129 -2.93 -14.38 -13.87
N GLY A 130 -3.35 -13.96 -12.69
CA GLY A 130 -2.66 -14.30 -11.45
C GLY A 130 -3.28 -13.60 -10.25
N ARG A 131 -2.55 -13.56 -9.14
CA ARG A 131 -2.95 -12.84 -7.92
C ARG A 131 -1.84 -11.93 -7.42
N SER A 132 -2.20 -10.81 -6.82
CA SER A 132 -1.23 -9.96 -6.13
C SER A 132 -0.82 -10.57 -4.78
N ALA A 133 0.48 -10.56 -4.50
CA ALA A 133 1.10 -10.95 -3.24
C ALA A 133 2.17 -9.91 -2.87
N GLY A 134 1.74 -8.78 -2.32
CA GLY A 134 2.63 -7.64 -2.02
C GLY A 134 3.25 -7.04 -3.28
N ALA A 135 4.59 -6.94 -3.31
CA ALA A 135 5.35 -6.41 -4.44
C ALA A 135 5.43 -7.36 -5.65
N TRP A 136 4.89 -8.57 -5.52
CA TRP A 136 4.94 -9.61 -6.54
C TRP A 136 3.55 -10.04 -6.98
N PHE A 137 3.44 -10.39 -8.24
CA PHE A 137 2.27 -10.96 -8.87
C PHE A 137 2.56 -12.43 -9.17
N VAL A 138 1.78 -13.32 -8.56
CA VAL A 138 1.92 -14.76 -8.74
C VAL A 138 1.07 -15.16 -9.92
N LEU A 139 1.72 -15.59 -11.01
CA LEU A 139 1.04 -15.98 -12.24
C LEU A 139 0.30 -17.31 -12.06
N ALA A 140 -0.89 -17.42 -12.63
CA ALA A 140 -1.66 -18.66 -12.63
C ALA A 140 -0.92 -19.80 -13.35
N GLY A 141 -0.18 -19.48 -14.43
CA GLY A 141 0.71 -20.40 -15.15
C GLY A 141 2.10 -20.56 -14.53
N GLY A 142 2.26 -20.22 -13.25
CA GLY A 142 3.53 -20.33 -12.53
C GLY A 142 4.50 -19.18 -12.78
N GLY A 143 5.30 -18.91 -11.74
CA GLY A 143 6.29 -17.85 -11.68
C GLY A 143 5.77 -16.54 -11.09
N TYR A 144 6.70 -15.60 -10.91
CA TYR A 144 6.50 -14.34 -10.20
C TYR A 144 6.95 -13.17 -11.07
N VAL A 145 6.11 -12.15 -11.17
CA VAL A 145 6.42 -10.89 -11.87
C VAL A 145 6.29 -9.75 -10.88
N SER A 146 7.15 -8.72 -10.95
CA SER A 146 6.98 -7.56 -10.07
C SER A 146 5.67 -6.84 -10.41
N THR A 147 4.89 -6.45 -9.40
CA THR A 147 3.69 -5.64 -9.62
C THR A 147 4.00 -4.26 -10.21
N ALA A 148 5.24 -3.77 -10.07
CA ALA A 148 5.68 -2.47 -10.59
C ALA A 148 5.75 -2.41 -12.13
N VAL A 149 5.80 -3.56 -12.80
CA VAL A 149 5.87 -3.67 -14.27
C VAL A 149 4.56 -4.21 -14.88
N LEU A 150 3.49 -4.20 -14.09
CA LEU A 150 2.15 -4.61 -14.51
C LEU A 150 1.14 -3.50 -14.27
N ALA A 151 0.06 -3.52 -15.05
CA ALA A 151 -1.05 -2.59 -14.93
C ALA A 151 -2.39 -3.34 -14.84
N PRO A 152 -3.37 -2.82 -14.10
CA PRO A 152 -4.71 -3.44 -14.04
C PRO A 152 -5.55 -3.16 -15.31
N THR A 153 -5.03 -2.38 -16.27
CA THR A 153 -5.70 -1.97 -17.50
C THR A 153 -4.80 -2.21 -18.71
N SER A 154 -5.41 -2.48 -19.86
CA SER A 154 -4.74 -2.56 -21.16
C SER A 154 -4.38 -1.18 -21.71
N ASP A 155 -4.93 -0.10 -21.15
CA ASP A 155 -4.55 1.27 -21.47
C ASP A 155 -3.24 1.65 -20.77
N LEU A 156 -2.13 1.22 -21.39
CA LEU A 156 -0.78 1.41 -20.87
C LEU A 156 -0.21 2.82 -21.14
N THR A 157 -1.05 3.80 -21.48
CA THR A 157 -0.61 5.18 -21.70
C THR A 157 -0.07 5.85 -20.42
N ALA A 158 -0.44 5.35 -19.24
CA ALA A 158 -0.17 5.97 -17.94
C ALA A 158 0.85 5.23 -17.05
N VAL A 159 1.46 4.13 -17.50
CA VAL A 159 2.22 3.23 -16.62
C VAL A 159 3.72 3.35 -16.92
N ASN A 160 4.47 3.89 -15.95
CA ASN A 160 5.95 3.98 -15.86
C ASN A 160 6.74 3.84 -17.18
N GLY A 161 6.56 4.83 -18.04
CA GLY A 161 7.29 5.00 -19.30
C GLY A 161 6.87 6.27 -20.05
N ARG A 162 5.65 6.75 -19.78
CA ARG A 162 5.20 8.12 -20.08
C ARG A 162 4.34 8.65 -18.94
N MET A 163 4.98 9.16 -17.89
CA MET A 163 4.31 10.23 -17.14
C MET A 163 4.20 11.41 -18.12
N PRO A 164 3.01 12.02 -18.33
CA PRO A 164 2.91 13.24 -19.12
C PRO A 164 3.93 14.25 -18.61
N GLN A 165 4.62 14.99 -19.48
CA GLN A 165 5.68 15.91 -19.06
C GLN A 165 5.18 16.90 -18.00
N GLU A 166 3.89 17.22 -18.01
CA GLU A 166 3.19 18.06 -17.04
C GLU A 166 3.02 17.46 -15.64
N SER A 167 3.19 16.14 -15.48
CA SER A 167 3.18 15.42 -14.21
C SER A 167 4.59 15.18 -13.63
N LEU A 168 5.61 15.57 -14.41
CA LEU A 168 7.01 15.44 -14.10
C LEU A 168 7.60 16.79 -13.72
N CYS A 169 8.30 16.84 -12.59
CA CYS A 169 9.02 18.02 -12.14
C CYS A 169 10.51 17.84 -12.42
N PRO A 170 11.18 18.77 -13.11
CA PRO A 170 12.63 18.71 -13.27
C PRO A 170 13.28 18.85 -11.89
N LEU A 171 14.19 17.95 -11.58
CA LEU A 171 15.07 18.08 -10.44
C LEU A 171 16.10 19.19 -10.73
N PRO A 172 16.32 20.14 -9.80
CA PRO A 172 17.45 21.05 -9.89
C PRO A 172 18.75 20.25 -10.07
N LEU A 173 19.64 20.69 -10.96
CA LEU A 173 20.93 20.01 -11.23
C LEU A 173 21.75 19.82 -9.94
N ALA A 174 21.65 20.74 -8.98
CA ALA A 174 22.30 20.65 -7.66
C ALA A 174 21.79 19.49 -6.78
N ARG A 175 20.61 18.94 -7.09
CA ARG A 175 20.01 17.77 -6.39
C ARG A 175 20.06 16.50 -7.24
N ASN A 176 20.69 16.56 -8.42
CA ASN A 176 20.98 15.38 -9.21
C ASN A 176 22.07 14.58 -8.48
N SER A 177 22.00 13.25 -8.51
CA SER A 177 23.10 12.41 -7.96
C SER A 177 24.41 12.84 -8.62
N PRO A 178 25.56 12.89 -7.93
CA PRO A 178 26.86 13.25 -8.51
C PRO A 178 27.67 12.05 -9.06
N TRP A 179 27.13 10.83 -9.01
CA TRP A 179 27.89 9.61 -9.30
C TRP A 179 27.86 9.19 -10.78
N VAL A 180 29.03 9.19 -11.42
CA VAL A 180 29.28 8.90 -12.86
C VAL A 180 29.18 7.39 -13.22
N GLY A 181 28.77 6.54 -12.27
CA GLY A 181 28.78 5.08 -12.43
C GLY A 181 27.47 4.42 -12.88
N GLU A 182 26.37 5.17 -13.03
CA GLU A 182 25.08 4.62 -13.46
C GLU A 182 24.98 4.59 -15.01
N PRO A 183 24.72 3.44 -15.67
CA PRO A 183 24.49 3.41 -17.12
C PRO A 183 23.31 4.32 -17.51
N GLY A 184 23.57 5.32 -18.36
CA GLY A 184 22.60 6.35 -18.77
C GLY A 184 22.66 7.66 -17.95
N TYR A 185 23.65 7.78 -17.06
CA TYR A 185 23.92 8.96 -16.25
C TYR A 185 24.86 9.95 -16.95
N ASP A 186 24.47 11.22 -16.95
CA ASP A 186 25.27 12.38 -17.37
C ASP A 186 24.96 13.53 -16.39
N PRO A 187 25.96 14.14 -15.72
CA PRO A 187 25.77 15.26 -14.78
C PRO A 187 25.01 16.45 -15.38
N SER A 188 25.04 16.60 -16.71
CA SER A 188 24.37 17.69 -17.43
C SER A 188 22.91 17.39 -17.80
N ARG A 189 22.46 16.13 -17.62
CA ARG A 189 21.12 15.69 -18.03
C ARG A 189 20.09 15.89 -16.91
N VAL A 190 19.08 16.72 -17.17
CA VAL A 190 17.98 17.00 -16.23
C VAL A 190 17.15 15.74 -15.96
N ARG A 191 17.05 15.36 -14.67
CA ARG A 191 16.18 14.28 -14.21
C ARG A 191 14.79 14.79 -13.90
N PHE A 192 13.80 13.92 -14.01
CA PHE A 192 12.41 14.24 -13.71
C PHE A 192 11.87 13.26 -12.66
N LEU A 193 11.19 13.77 -11.64
CA LEU A 193 10.46 12.97 -10.66
C LEU A 193 8.95 13.23 -10.77
N PRO A 194 8.10 12.28 -10.34
CA PRO A 194 6.68 12.57 -10.12
C PRO A 194 6.56 13.77 -9.17
N CYS A 195 5.89 14.83 -9.59
CA CYS A 195 5.68 15.98 -8.71
C CYS A 195 4.87 15.54 -7.48
N PRO A 196 5.24 15.92 -6.24
CA PRO A 196 4.30 15.83 -5.13
C PRO A 196 3.09 16.72 -5.49
N ALA A 197 1.92 16.10 -5.55
CA ALA A 197 0.68 16.61 -6.15
C ALA A 197 0.47 18.13 -5.98
N ARG A 198 0.34 18.88 -7.09
CA ARG A 198 -0.21 20.24 -7.05
C ARG A 198 -1.73 20.16 -6.87
N PRO A 199 -2.34 20.79 -5.84
CA PRO A 199 -3.78 21.03 -5.86
C PRO A 199 -4.08 21.99 -7.01
N ARG A 200 -5.02 21.61 -7.88
CA ARG A 200 -5.45 22.39 -9.03
C ARG A 200 -6.15 23.69 -8.59
N ARG A 201 -5.42 24.76 -8.23
CA ARG A 201 -5.97 26.13 -8.22
C ARG A 201 -4.91 27.16 -8.66
N ALA A 202 -5.13 27.65 -9.89
CA ALA A 202 -4.72 28.95 -10.45
C ALA A 202 -3.36 29.55 -10.05
N CYS A 203 -2.39 29.49 -10.97
CA CYS A 203 -1.43 30.59 -11.12
C CYS A 203 -1.66 31.21 -12.51
N ARG A 204 -2.23 32.42 -12.55
CA ARG A 204 -2.32 33.21 -13.79
C ARG A 204 -0.91 33.61 -14.22
N ARG A 205 -0.62 33.42 -15.50
CA ARG A 205 0.62 33.78 -16.17
C ARG A 205 0.76 35.31 -16.18
N TRP A 206 1.68 35.86 -15.40
CA TRP A 206 2.15 37.23 -15.64
C TRP A 206 3.28 37.18 -16.66
N THR A 207 3.03 37.69 -17.86
CA THR A 207 4.07 37.96 -18.86
C THR A 207 4.99 39.05 -18.34
N ARG A 208 6.28 38.72 -18.21
CA ARG A 208 7.34 39.64 -17.80
C ARG A 208 7.42 40.85 -18.73
N ARG A 209 7.51 42.05 -18.15
CA ARG A 209 8.28 43.15 -18.75
C ARG A 209 9.55 43.32 -17.91
N SER A 210 10.68 42.92 -18.50
CA SER A 210 12.06 43.32 -18.21
C SER A 210 12.46 43.70 -16.77
N SER A 211 13.19 42.83 -16.09
CA SER A 211 14.44 43.19 -15.38
C SER A 211 15.12 41.93 -14.81
N ALA A 212 16.44 41.93 -14.87
CA ALA A 212 17.32 40.84 -14.52
C ALA A 212 17.56 40.78 -13.01
N THR A 213 16.68 40.08 -12.28
CA THR A 213 16.99 39.47 -10.98
C THR A 213 15.90 38.44 -10.64
N PRO A 214 16.22 37.20 -10.23
CA PRO A 214 15.20 36.29 -9.72
C PRO A 214 14.76 36.77 -8.33
N ALA A 215 13.60 37.42 -8.25
CA ALA A 215 12.93 37.66 -6.98
C ALA A 215 12.45 36.32 -6.36
N PRO A 216 12.50 36.16 -5.03
CA PRO A 216 11.93 35.00 -4.36
C PRO A 216 10.42 34.97 -4.57
N ILE A 217 9.91 33.83 -5.05
CA ILE A 217 8.47 33.56 -5.13
C ILE A 217 7.98 33.28 -3.71
N TRP A 218 7.31 34.27 -3.11
CA TRP A 218 6.56 34.06 -1.88
C TRP A 218 5.15 33.56 -2.22
N CYS A 219 4.87 32.31 -1.89
CA CYS A 219 3.50 31.81 -1.77
C CYS A 219 3.09 31.94 -0.31
N ARG A 220 2.08 32.77 0.00
CA ARG A 220 1.40 32.69 1.31
C ARG A 220 0.72 31.33 1.43
N THR A 221 0.91 30.69 2.58
CA THR A 221 0.09 29.56 3.06
C THR A 221 -1.37 29.97 3.19
#